data_AF-A0A9P3MSP4-F1
#
_entry.id   AF-A0A9P3MSP4-F1
#
_cell.length_a   1.000
_cell.length_b   1.000
_cell.length_c   1.000
_cell.angle_alpha   90.00
_cell.angle_beta   90.00
_cell.angle_gamma   90.00
#
_symmetry.space_group_name_H-M   'P 1'
#
loop_
_entity.id
_entity.type
_entity.pdbx_description
1 polymer ?
#
loop_
_entity_poly.entity_id
_entity_poly.type
_entity_poly.pdbx_seq_one_letter_code
_entity_poly.pdbx_strand_id
1 'polypeptide(L)'
;MDRVLREDPAAAGDAALELFFQADGRTGSFVMGGEAFSANLLDLPAVVESWKTYDDNSLVKTADVGQMIVVREPSEAERPIEGPESRNGLTPPMRDVRRRRFRREPDLNPEIVEEVETELRGIMAGGAAKDVDIPLHTLSLPPSLTPLTRFSSQLLPHSLPYPLRALFSLHTSSYSA
;
A
#
# COMPACT_ATOMS: atom_id res chain seq x y z
N MET A 1 3.58 -20.79 35.61
CA MET A 1 3.50 -20.71 34.13
C MET A 1 4.88 -20.84 33.47
N ASP A 2 5.92 -21.22 34.21
CA ASP A 2 7.32 -21.34 33.73
C ASP A 2 7.67 -22.68 33.05
N ARG A 3 6.66 -23.46 32.67
CA ARG A 3 6.85 -24.84 32.18
C ARG A 3 6.66 -24.99 30.67
N VAL A 4 6.30 -23.92 29.96
CA VAL A 4 5.99 -23.94 28.52
C VAL A 4 7.19 -23.48 27.66
N LEU A 5 8.24 -22.91 28.27
CA LEU A 5 9.42 -22.40 27.55
C LEU A 5 10.68 -23.25 27.74
N ARG A 6 10.55 -24.52 28.09
CA ARG A 6 11.66 -25.49 28.07
C ARG A 6 11.25 -26.67 27.21
N GLU A 7 11.09 -26.42 25.92
CA GLU A 7 11.30 -27.49 24.95
C GLU A 7 12.80 -27.70 24.84
N ASP A 8 13.27 -28.85 25.28
CA ASP A 8 14.64 -29.28 25.10
C ASP A 8 14.85 -29.47 23.59
N PRO A 9 15.69 -28.67 22.91
CA PRO A 9 15.87 -28.78 21.45
C PRO A 9 16.45 -30.15 21.04
N ALA A 10 16.91 -30.95 21.99
CA ALA A 10 17.39 -32.31 21.81
C ALA A 10 16.29 -33.40 21.79
N ALA A 11 15.03 -33.06 22.14
CA ALA A 11 13.93 -34.03 22.14
C ALA A 11 13.27 -34.22 20.76
N ALA A 12 13.43 -33.23 19.86
CA ALA A 12 13.26 -33.47 18.44
C ALA A 12 14.49 -34.25 17.99
N GLY A 13 14.34 -35.53 17.63
CA GLY A 13 15.42 -36.25 16.97
C GLY A 13 15.98 -35.38 15.85
N ASP A 14 17.30 -35.33 15.75
CA ASP A 14 18.10 -34.40 14.92
C ASP A 14 17.89 -34.66 13.42
N ALA A 15 16.64 -34.61 12.98
CA ALA A 15 16.23 -34.72 11.60
C ALA A 15 16.62 -33.41 10.95
N ALA A 16 17.78 -33.41 10.31
CA ALA A 16 18.27 -32.28 9.55
C ALA A 16 17.18 -31.80 8.59
N LEU A 17 16.84 -30.51 8.71
CA LEU A 17 15.96 -29.80 7.81
C LEU A 17 16.84 -28.96 6.89
N GLU A 18 16.77 -29.22 5.59
CA GLU A 18 17.52 -28.46 4.61
C GLU A 18 16.58 -27.84 3.58
N LEU A 19 16.90 -26.63 3.14
CA LEU A 19 16.14 -25.90 2.13
C LEU A 19 17.11 -25.31 1.11
N PHE A 20 16.89 -25.65 -0.16
CA PHE A 20 17.71 -25.18 -1.26
C PHE A 20 16.82 -24.48 -2.29
N PHE A 21 17.23 -23.31 -2.76
CA PHE A 21 16.58 -22.62 -3.88
C PHE A 21 17.40 -22.76 -5.15
N GLN A 22 16.70 -22.85 -6.28
CA GLN A 22 17.28 -22.80 -7.61
C GLN A 22 17.66 -21.35 -7.97
N ALA A 23 18.29 -21.18 -9.12
CA ALA A 23 18.73 -19.87 -9.60
C ALA A 23 17.58 -18.87 -9.86
N ASP A 24 16.34 -19.37 -10.04
CA ASP A 24 15.16 -18.52 -10.19
C ASP A 24 14.72 -17.84 -8.88
N GLY A 25 15.28 -18.27 -7.73
CA GLY A 25 14.94 -17.76 -6.39
C GLY A 25 13.52 -18.10 -5.93
N ARG A 26 12.76 -18.89 -6.68
CA ARG A 26 11.35 -19.21 -6.39
C ARG A 26 11.06 -20.70 -6.31
N THR A 27 11.82 -21.52 -7.01
CA THR A 27 11.69 -22.98 -6.98
C THR A 27 12.80 -23.55 -6.11
N GLY A 28 12.50 -24.59 -5.34
CA GLY A 28 13.44 -25.18 -4.42
C GLY A 28 13.13 -26.63 -4.07
N SER A 29 14.01 -27.18 -3.23
CA SER A 29 13.87 -28.51 -2.62
C SER A 29 13.93 -28.35 -1.11
N PHE A 30 12.98 -28.97 -0.41
CA PHE A 30 12.96 -29.06 1.04
C PHE A 30 13.23 -30.50 1.45
N VAL A 31 14.25 -30.73 2.28
CA VAL A 31 14.64 -32.06 2.74
C VAL A 31 14.30 -32.21 4.22
N MET A 32 13.56 -33.25 4.55
CA MET A 32 13.20 -33.61 5.92
C MET A 32 13.30 -35.12 6.07
N GLY A 33 14.07 -35.58 7.07
CA GLY A 33 14.21 -37.02 7.35
C GLY A 33 14.83 -37.82 6.20
N GLY A 34 15.64 -37.17 5.35
CA GLY A 34 16.26 -37.78 4.17
C GLY A 34 15.36 -37.85 2.92
N GLU A 35 14.10 -37.42 3.02
CA GLU A 35 13.19 -37.31 1.88
C GLU A 35 13.16 -35.87 1.34
N ALA A 36 13.16 -35.73 0.02
CA ALA A 36 13.16 -34.44 -0.66
C ALA A 36 11.78 -34.12 -1.26
N PHE A 37 11.30 -32.92 -0.98
CA PHE A 37 10.00 -32.41 -1.40
C PHE A 37 10.18 -31.17 -2.29
N SER A 38 9.25 -30.98 -3.23
CA SER A 38 9.23 -29.75 -4.03
C SER A 38 8.83 -28.58 -3.14
N ALA A 39 9.62 -27.50 -3.16
CA ALA A 39 9.33 -26.27 -2.43
C ALA A 39 9.19 -25.09 -3.39
N ASN A 40 8.27 -24.18 -3.09
CA ASN A 40 8.05 -22.98 -3.89
C ASN A 40 7.84 -21.75 -3.00
N LEU A 41 8.55 -20.68 -3.30
CA LEU A 41 8.40 -19.38 -2.65
C LEU A 41 7.29 -18.60 -3.35
N LEU A 42 6.22 -18.29 -2.62
CA LEU A 42 5.08 -17.51 -3.10
C LEU A 42 4.94 -16.22 -2.32
N ASP A 43 4.54 -15.16 -3.02
CA ASP A 43 4.18 -13.89 -2.43
C ASP A 43 2.81 -14.03 -1.71
N LEU A 44 2.71 -13.51 -0.49
CA LEU A 44 1.47 -13.45 0.27
C LEU A 44 0.63 -12.28 -0.24
N PRO A 45 -0.69 -12.43 -0.40
CA PRO A 45 -1.53 -11.34 -0.86
C PRO A 45 -1.70 -10.23 0.18
N ALA A 46 -1.43 -10.50 1.46
CA ALA A 46 -1.48 -9.52 2.54
C ALA A 46 -0.19 -9.57 3.36
N VAL A 47 0.30 -8.42 3.80
CA VAL A 47 1.42 -8.34 4.74
C VAL A 47 0.99 -8.90 6.08
N VAL A 48 1.79 -9.83 6.61
CA VAL A 48 1.59 -10.44 7.92
C VAL A 48 2.63 -9.90 8.89
N GLU A 49 2.20 -9.34 10.00
CA GLU A 49 3.11 -8.82 11.02
C GLU A 49 3.38 -9.89 12.07
N SER A 50 4.65 -10.04 12.45
CA SER A 50 5.05 -10.82 13.61
C SER A 50 5.22 -9.91 14.83
N TRP A 51 4.76 -10.41 15.97
CA TRP A 51 4.76 -9.69 17.24
C TRP A 51 5.33 -10.60 18.32
N LYS A 52 6.13 -10.02 19.19
CA LYS A 52 6.62 -10.65 20.42
C LYS A 52 5.97 -9.99 21.62
N THR A 53 5.74 -10.78 22.66
CA THR A 53 5.25 -10.31 23.95
C THR A 53 5.89 -11.09 25.10
N TYR A 54 5.89 -10.50 26.30
CA TYR A 54 6.26 -11.16 27.55
C TYR A 54 5.08 -11.31 28.51
N ASP A 55 4.01 -10.53 28.32
CA ASP A 55 2.88 -10.37 29.23
C ASP A 55 1.51 -10.55 28.53
N ASP A 56 1.50 -10.96 27.26
CA ASP A 56 0.33 -11.11 26.37
C ASP A 56 -0.52 -9.84 26.19
N ASN A 57 -0.03 -8.70 26.62
CA ASN A 57 -0.73 -7.41 26.55
C ASN A 57 0.08 -6.38 25.77
N SER A 58 1.38 -6.31 26.06
CA SER A 58 2.33 -5.43 25.39
C SER A 58 2.93 -6.18 24.20
N LEU A 59 2.52 -5.81 22.99
CA LEU A 59 3.02 -6.39 21.75
C LEU A 59 4.13 -5.50 21.17
N VAL A 60 5.26 -6.10 20.80
CA VAL A 60 6.36 -5.43 20.10
C VAL A 60 6.50 -6.04 18.71
N LYS A 61 6.37 -5.22 17.67
CA LYS A 61 6.51 -5.67 16.27
C LYS A 61 7.95 -6.12 16.03
N THR A 62 8.11 -7.29 15.39
CA THR A 62 9.43 -7.88 15.12
C THR A 62 9.78 -7.95 13.64
N ALA A 63 8.81 -8.23 12.77
CA ALA A 63 9.03 -8.32 11.33
C ALA A 63 7.72 -8.23 10.54
N ASP A 64 7.86 -7.85 9.27
CA ASP A 64 6.84 -7.98 8.24
C ASP A 64 7.14 -9.21 7.37
N VAL A 65 6.14 -10.05 7.16
CA VAL A 65 6.21 -11.29 6.36
C VAL A 65 5.32 -11.12 5.15
N GLY A 66 5.95 -11.10 3.97
CA GLY A 66 5.28 -10.94 2.67
C GLY A 66 5.35 -12.17 1.77
N GLN A 67 5.98 -13.26 2.21
CA GLN A 67 6.18 -14.46 1.41
C GLN A 67 6.00 -15.73 2.25
N MET A 68 5.68 -16.85 1.59
CA MET A 68 5.60 -18.16 2.20
C MET A 68 6.32 -19.20 1.35
N ILE A 69 6.83 -20.25 1.98
CA ILE A 69 7.34 -21.43 1.30
C ILE A 69 6.25 -22.49 1.35
N VAL A 70 5.82 -22.95 0.17
CA VAL A 70 4.87 -24.05 0.02
C VAL A 70 5.65 -25.31 -0.32
N VAL A 71 5.62 -26.29 0.58
CA VAL A 71 6.19 -27.62 0.37
C VAL A 71 5.07 -28.52 -0.12
N ARG A 72 5.31 -29.24 -1.22
CA ARG A 72 4.32 -30.07 -1.91
C ARG A 72 4.72 -31.52 -1.88
N GLU A 73 3.74 -32.38 -1.63
CA GLU A 73 3.91 -33.82 -1.79
C GLU A 73 4.20 -34.19 -3.25
N PRO A 74 4.85 -35.33 -3.52
CA PRO A 74 5.14 -35.77 -4.88
C PRO A 74 3.90 -35.81 -5.81
N SER A 75 2.72 -36.13 -5.27
CA SER A 75 1.45 -36.16 -6.00
C SER A 75 0.94 -34.78 -6.45
N GLU A 76 1.39 -33.71 -5.78
CA GLU A 76 1.00 -32.33 -6.04
C GLU A 76 2.11 -31.52 -6.71
N ALA A 77 3.33 -32.04 -6.74
CA ALA A 77 4.50 -31.39 -7.33
C ALA A 77 4.31 -31.08 -8.83
N GLU A 78 3.61 -31.95 -9.55
CA GLU A 78 3.30 -31.78 -10.98
C GLU A 78 2.22 -30.72 -11.25
N ARG A 79 1.45 -30.31 -10.24
CA ARG A 79 0.43 -29.27 -10.43
C ARG A 79 1.12 -27.92 -10.68
N PRO A 80 0.78 -27.19 -11.76
CA PRO A 80 1.34 -25.87 -11.98
C PRO A 80 0.93 -24.91 -10.87
N ILE A 81 1.86 -24.04 -10.47
CA ILE A 81 1.55 -22.93 -9.56
C ILE A 81 0.97 -21.79 -10.39
N GLU A 82 -0.19 -21.29 -9.97
CA GLU A 82 -0.90 -20.19 -10.59
C GLU A 82 -0.22 -18.84 -10.29
N GLY A 83 0.97 -18.64 -10.87
CA GLY A 83 1.74 -17.39 -10.74
C GLY A 83 2.59 -17.29 -9.47
N PRO A 84 3.28 -16.15 -9.28
CA PRO A 84 4.22 -15.97 -8.17
C PRO A 84 3.54 -15.69 -6.82
N GLU A 85 2.24 -15.40 -6.82
CA GLU A 85 1.50 -15.00 -5.64
C GLU A 85 0.48 -16.05 -5.23
N SER A 86 0.36 -16.27 -3.92
CA SER A 86 -0.68 -17.12 -3.35
C SER A 86 -2.07 -16.49 -3.51
N ARG A 87 -3.02 -17.30 -4.01
CA ARG A 87 -4.42 -16.93 -4.12
C ARG A 87 -5.10 -16.68 -2.77
N ASN A 88 -4.58 -17.28 -1.69
CA ASN A 88 -5.15 -17.26 -0.35
C ASN A 88 -4.23 -16.55 0.65
N GLY A 89 -4.81 -15.85 1.62
CA GLY A 89 -4.10 -15.47 2.83
C GLY A 89 -4.00 -16.63 3.83
N LEU A 90 -3.23 -16.43 4.90
CA LEU A 90 -2.96 -17.46 5.91
C LEU A 90 -4.19 -17.86 6.74
N THR A 91 -5.15 -16.95 6.94
CA THR A 91 -6.32 -17.21 7.79
C THR A 91 -7.53 -17.65 6.97
N PRO A 92 -8.42 -18.53 7.51
CA PRO A 92 -9.58 -19.02 6.77
C PRO A 92 -10.47 -17.92 6.15
N PRO A 93 -10.73 -16.78 6.83
CA PRO A 93 -11.48 -15.68 6.24
C PRO A 93 -10.83 -15.06 5.00
N MET A 94 -9.51 -15.21 4.82
CA MET A 94 -8.70 -14.65 3.74
C MET A 94 -8.53 -15.60 2.54
N ARG A 95 -9.35 -16.65 2.43
CA ARG A 95 -9.42 -17.48 1.22
C ARG A 95 -9.89 -16.67 0.00
N ASP A 96 -9.19 -16.79 -1.13
CA ASP A 96 -9.40 -16.04 -2.38
C ASP A 96 -9.50 -14.52 -2.14
N VAL A 97 -8.62 -13.96 -1.30
CA VAL A 97 -8.75 -12.59 -0.76
C VAL A 97 -8.80 -11.52 -1.85
N ARG A 98 -7.95 -11.62 -2.89
CA ARG A 98 -7.91 -10.63 -3.98
C ARG A 98 -9.22 -10.53 -4.73
N ARG A 99 -9.93 -11.65 -4.87
CA ARG A 99 -11.21 -11.71 -5.56
C ARG A 99 -12.38 -11.28 -4.67
N ARG A 100 -12.32 -11.60 -3.37
CA ARG A 100 -13.46 -11.50 -2.45
C ARG A 100 -13.46 -10.29 -1.53
N ARG A 101 -12.29 -9.79 -1.14
CA ARG A 101 -12.17 -8.77 -0.08
C ARG A 101 -11.42 -7.53 -0.53
N PHE A 102 -10.39 -7.68 -1.35
CA PHE A 102 -9.63 -6.52 -1.81
C PHE A 102 -10.43 -5.76 -2.85
N ARG A 103 -10.44 -4.43 -2.70
CA ARG A 103 -11.00 -3.54 -3.69
C ARG A 103 -10.18 -3.70 -4.97
N ARG A 104 -10.84 -3.93 -6.09
CA ARG A 104 -10.18 -3.93 -7.39
C ARG A 104 -9.74 -2.51 -7.71
N GLU A 105 -8.51 -2.39 -8.18
CA GLU A 105 -8.06 -1.14 -8.77
C GLU A 105 -8.77 -0.97 -10.13
N PRO A 106 -9.16 0.25 -10.49
CA PRO A 106 -9.69 0.49 -11.82
C PRO A 106 -8.60 0.17 -12.85
N ASP A 107 -8.96 -0.55 -13.91
CA ASP A 107 -8.07 -0.78 -15.04
C ASP A 107 -7.90 0.57 -15.77
N LEU A 108 -6.77 1.24 -15.52
CA LEU A 108 -6.41 2.49 -16.20
C LEU A 108 -5.60 2.17 -17.46
N ASN A 109 -5.91 2.84 -18.56
CA ASN A 109 -5.11 2.73 -19.78
C ASN A 109 -3.74 3.41 -19.55
N PRO A 110 -2.61 2.70 -19.68
CA PRO A 110 -1.28 3.27 -19.44
C PRO A 110 -0.97 4.48 -20.32
N GLU A 111 -1.48 4.52 -21.55
CA GLU A 111 -1.29 5.66 -22.46
C GLU A 111 -1.95 6.93 -21.90
N ILE A 112 -3.17 6.79 -21.37
CA ILE A 112 -3.91 7.91 -20.75
C ILE A 112 -3.20 8.35 -19.47
N VAL A 113 -2.70 7.41 -18.68
CA VAL A 113 -1.95 7.72 -17.45
C VAL A 113 -0.68 8.50 -17.78
N GLU A 114 0.08 8.08 -18.79
CA GLU A 114 1.31 8.78 -19.21
C GLU A 114 1.03 10.19 -19.73
N GLU A 115 -0.03 10.37 -20.52
CA GLU A 115 -0.45 11.69 -21.02
C GLU A 115 -0.81 12.62 -19.86
N VAL A 116 -1.65 12.14 -18.94
CA VAL A 116 -2.06 12.89 -17.73
C VAL A 116 -0.87 13.21 -16.85
N GLU A 117 0.05 12.26 -16.63
CA GLU A 117 1.27 12.51 -15.85
C GLU A 117 2.16 13.59 -16.49
N THR A 118 2.29 13.54 -17.81
CA THR A 118 3.08 14.51 -18.57
C THR A 118 2.47 15.91 -18.45
N GLU A 119 1.15 16.02 -18.60
CA GLU A 119 0.45 17.29 -18.46
C GLU A 119 0.56 17.84 -17.03
N LEU A 120 0.33 17.00 -16.02
CA LEU A 120 0.45 17.38 -14.61
C LEU A 120 1.85 17.92 -14.29
N ARG A 121 2.91 17.28 -14.79
CA ARG A 121 4.28 17.78 -14.65
C ARG A 121 4.47 19.14 -15.31
N GLY A 122 3.85 19.36 -16.47
CA GLY A 122 3.86 20.65 -17.15
C GLY A 122 3.20 21.76 -16.33
N ILE A 123 2.03 21.48 -15.75
CA ILE A 123 1.30 22.43 -14.89
C ILE A 123 2.09 22.73 -13.62
N MET A 124 2.63 21.70 -12.96
CA MET A 124 3.44 21.87 -11.75
C MET A 124 4.71 22.70 -11.98
N ALA A 125 5.26 22.67 -13.20
CA ALA A 125 6.37 23.51 -13.61
C ALA A 125 5.97 24.96 -13.97
N GLY A 126 4.70 25.33 -13.79
CA GLY A 126 4.17 26.66 -14.09
C GLY A 126 3.60 26.81 -15.51
N GLY A 127 3.45 25.72 -16.25
CA GLY A 127 2.76 25.70 -17.54
C GLY A 127 1.25 25.88 -17.39
N ALA A 128 0.60 26.33 -18.46
CA ALA A 128 -0.86 26.41 -18.52
C ALA A 128 -1.46 25.01 -18.79
N ALA A 129 -2.56 24.68 -18.10
CA ALA A 129 -3.36 23.50 -18.40
C ALA A 129 -3.95 23.61 -19.82
N LYS A 130 -3.97 22.50 -20.55
CA LYS A 130 -4.55 22.44 -21.90
C LYS A 130 -6.04 22.08 -21.77
N ASP A 131 -6.88 22.59 -22.68
CA ASP A 131 -8.32 22.28 -22.75
C ASP A 131 -9.11 22.36 -21.42
N VAL A 132 -8.97 23.48 -20.71
CA VAL A 132 -9.80 23.76 -19.53
C VAL A 132 -11.17 24.29 -19.96
N ASP A 133 -12.15 23.40 -20.10
CA ASP A 133 -13.55 23.79 -20.03
C ASP A 133 -13.88 24.11 -18.57
N ILE A 134 -13.79 25.39 -18.20
CA ILE A 134 -14.33 25.85 -16.92
C ILE A 134 -15.86 25.83 -17.07
N PRO A 135 -16.61 24.92 -16.41
CA PRO A 135 -18.04 25.08 -16.34
C PRO A 135 -18.29 26.39 -15.61
N LEU A 136 -18.66 27.43 -16.36
CA LEU A 136 -19.25 28.63 -15.81
C LEU A 136 -20.58 28.19 -15.20
N HIS A 137 -20.56 27.72 -13.95
CA HIS A 137 -21.74 27.79 -13.11
C HIS A 137 -22.11 29.26 -13.09
N THR A 138 -23.12 29.59 -13.87
CA THR A 138 -23.74 30.90 -13.93
C THR A 138 -24.20 31.16 -12.50
N LEU A 139 -23.40 31.91 -11.73
CA LEU A 139 -23.92 32.61 -10.57
C LEU A 139 -24.96 33.55 -11.18
N SER A 140 -26.23 33.14 -11.16
CA SER A 140 -27.31 33.99 -11.60
C SER A 140 -27.27 35.21 -10.70
N LEU A 141 -26.72 36.30 -11.20
CA LEU A 141 -26.87 37.60 -10.57
C LEU A 141 -28.38 37.85 -10.47
N PRO A 142 -28.91 38.19 -9.28
CA PRO A 142 -30.31 38.54 -9.16
C PRO A 142 -30.61 39.72 -10.10
N PRO A 143 -31.81 39.77 -10.70
CA PRO A 143 -32.14 40.67 -11.82
C PRO A 143 -32.30 42.16 -11.43
N SER A 144 -31.57 42.66 -10.43
CA SER A 144 -31.78 44.01 -9.89
C SER A 144 -30.55 44.92 -9.89
N LEU A 145 -29.56 44.71 -10.76
CA LEU A 145 -28.48 45.68 -10.93
C LEU A 145 -28.25 46.00 -12.41
N THR A 146 -28.68 47.19 -12.80
CA THR A 146 -28.39 47.84 -14.08
C THR A 146 -26.88 47.91 -14.34
N PRO A 147 -26.42 47.84 -15.61
CA PRO A 147 -25.00 47.82 -15.91
C PRO A 147 -24.42 49.22 -15.68
N LEU A 148 -23.60 49.37 -14.64
CA LEU A 148 -22.68 50.51 -14.56
C LEU A 148 -21.43 50.16 -15.34
N THR A 149 -21.40 50.71 -16.55
CA THR A 149 -20.24 50.88 -17.40
C THR A 149 -19.05 51.42 -16.61
N ARG A 150 -17.87 50.91 -16.98
CA ARG A 150 -16.54 51.52 -16.80
C ARG A 150 -15.79 51.15 -15.51
N PHE A 151 -14.93 50.14 -15.64
CA PHE A 151 -13.71 50.02 -14.85
C PHE A 151 -12.88 51.30 -15.05
N SER A 152 -12.80 52.13 -14.02
CA SER A 152 -11.79 53.18 -13.89
C SER A 152 -10.95 52.84 -12.68
N SER A 153 -9.64 52.75 -12.90
CA SER A 153 -8.63 52.64 -11.86
C SER A 153 -8.73 53.82 -10.90
N GLN A 154 -8.65 53.53 -9.59
CA GLN A 154 -7.73 54.18 -8.64
C GLN A 154 -8.17 53.94 -7.17
N LEU A 155 -7.19 53.43 -6.41
CA LEU A 155 -6.78 53.80 -5.05
C LEU A 155 -7.83 53.83 -3.91
N LEU A 156 -7.64 52.88 -2.98
CA LEU A 156 -8.13 52.90 -1.59
C LEU A 156 -7.80 54.23 -0.87
N PRO A 157 -8.61 54.63 0.13
CA PRO A 157 -8.11 54.47 1.50
C PRO A 157 -9.14 54.09 2.59
N HIS A 158 -8.61 53.33 3.56
CA HIS A 158 -8.85 53.34 5.00
C HIS A 158 -10.28 53.49 5.59
N SER A 159 -10.78 52.42 6.23
CA SER A 159 -10.83 52.28 7.71
C SER A 159 -11.75 51.12 8.16
N LEU A 160 -11.14 50.12 8.84
CA LEU A 160 -11.53 49.29 10.02
C LEU A 160 -13.03 49.04 10.40
N PRO A 161 -13.45 48.05 11.24
CA PRO A 161 -12.68 47.05 12.05
C PRO A 161 -13.30 45.61 12.23
N TYR A 162 -12.52 44.69 12.83
CA TYR A 162 -12.94 43.48 13.61
C TYR A 162 -13.34 42.14 12.88
N PRO A 163 -13.34 40.96 13.56
CA PRO A 163 -12.21 40.02 13.47
C PRO A 163 -12.67 38.54 13.38
N LEU A 164 -12.36 37.81 12.32
CA LEU A 164 -12.58 36.35 12.33
C LEU A 164 -11.25 35.60 12.36
N ARG A 165 -10.95 35.14 13.58
CA ARG A 165 -9.96 34.12 13.90
C ARG A 165 -10.14 32.91 12.98
N ALA A 166 -9.30 32.80 11.96
CA ALA A 166 -9.00 31.52 11.35
C ALA A 166 -7.75 30.95 12.05
N LEU A 167 -7.96 29.93 12.87
CA LEU A 167 -6.90 29.06 13.38
C LEU A 167 -6.35 28.26 12.19
N PHE A 168 -5.29 28.76 11.57
CA PHE A 168 -4.39 27.94 10.76
C PHE A 168 -3.16 27.63 11.61
N SER A 169 -3.05 26.39 12.07
CA SER A 169 -1.80 25.85 12.58
C SER A 169 -0.90 25.52 11.37
N LEU A 170 -0.01 26.44 11.02
CA LEU A 170 1.15 26.16 10.19
C LEU A 170 2.30 25.72 11.11
N HIS A 171 2.71 24.46 11.02
CA HIS A 171 4.05 24.06 11.43
C HIS A 171 4.96 24.30 10.23
N THR A 172 5.81 25.33 10.30
CA THR A 172 6.99 25.46 9.43
C THR A 172 8.24 25.11 10.21
N SER A 173 9.03 24.27 9.56
CA SER A 173 10.33 23.71 9.92
C SER A 173 11.38 24.76 10.33
N SER A 174 12.36 24.34 11.13
CA SER A 174 13.71 24.93 11.06
C SER A 174 14.77 23.90 11.43
N TYR A 175 15.49 23.46 10.41
CA TYR A 175 16.88 23.02 10.47
C TYR A 175 17.77 24.27 10.65
N SER A 176 18.77 24.21 11.52
CA SER A 176 19.96 25.06 11.43
C SER A 176 21.19 24.26 11.83
N ALA A 177 22.29 24.53 11.12
CA ALA A 177 23.61 23.94 11.23
C ALA A 177 24.29 24.15 12.60
#